data_AF-A0A7S8F1R3-F1
#
_entry.id   AF-A0A7S8F1R3-F1
#
_cell.length_a   1.000
_cell.length_b   1.000
_cell.length_c   1.000
_cell.angle_alpha   90.00
_cell.angle_beta   90.00
_cell.angle_gamma   90.00
#
_symmetry.space_group_name_H-M   'P 1'
#
loop_
_entity.id
_entity.type
_entity.pdbx_description
1 polymer ?
#
loop_
_entity_poly.entity_id
_entity_poly.type
_entity_poly.pdbx_seq_one_letter_code
_entity_poly.pdbx_strand_id
1 'polypeptide(L)'
;GPDSISSSRKGSMVGRNLNRFSSFVRSGVEAFVLGDVPMMAKIAESYTIEMGTLGPQWKDSPQPFTCSIEDPIKQTKFKGIKTYISYRVTPSHTGHPVYRRYKHFDWLYNRLLHKFTVISVPHLPEKQATGRFEEDFIEKRKRRLVLWMNHMTSHPVLSQYEGFEHFLMCADDKQWKLGKRRAEKDEMVGAHFMLTLQVPTEHQDLQDVEERVDNFKSFARKMDDSVMQLTNVASELVRKHLGGFRKEFQRLGNSFQSISQAFTLDPPYRSDTLNNAISHTGRTYENIGEMFAEQPKYDLFHML
;
A
#
# COMPACT_ATOMS: atom_id res chain seq x y z
N GLY A 1 -57.26 -32.17 -12.70
CA GLY A 1 -57.50 -30.71 -12.82
C GLY A 1 -56.78 -30.06 -11.66
N PRO A 2 -55.97 -29.02 -11.89
CA PRO A 2 -54.71 -28.83 -11.18
C PRO A 2 -54.85 -28.24 -9.77
N ASP A 3 -53.91 -28.69 -8.94
CA ASP A 3 -53.60 -28.27 -7.59
C ASP A 3 -53.18 -26.79 -7.50
N SER A 4 -53.69 -26.09 -6.49
CA SER A 4 -53.19 -24.77 -6.06
C SER A 4 -52.55 -24.90 -4.69
N ILE A 5 -51.32 -25.40 -4.67
CA ILE A 5 -50.44 -25.33 -3.51
C ILE A 5 -49.78 -23.96 -3.52
N SER A 6 -50.15 -23.12 -2.55
CA SER A 6 -49.50 -21.85 -2.27
C SER A 6 -48.02 -22.08 -1.93
N SER A 7 -47.11 -21.70 -2.83
CA SER A 7 -45.70 -21.63 -2.50
C SER A 7 -45.42 -20.32 -1.76
N SER A 8 -45.37 -20.43 -0.43
CA SER A 8 -44.78 -19.41 0.43
C SER A 8 -43.35 -19.13 -0.02
N ARG A 9 -43.09 -17.95 -0.60
CA ARG A 9 -41.74 -17.42 -0.77
C ARG A 9 -41.10 -17.36 0.62
N LYS A 10 -40.19 -18.30 0.91
CA LYS A 10 -39.28 -18.20 2.05
C LYS A 10 -38.41 -16.96 1.81
N GLY A 11 -38.80 -15.85 2.45
CA GLY A 11 -37.98 -14.66 2.52
C GLY A 11 -36.64 -15.01 3.16
N SER A 12 -35.57 -14.60 2.49
CA SER A 12 -34.21 -14.66 3.00
C SER A 12 -34.15 -14.03 4.40
N MET A 13 -33.75 -14.83 5.40
CA MET A 13 -33.56 -14.41 6.79
C MET A 13 -32.24 -13.63 6.96
N VAL A 14 -32.05 -12.54 6.21
CA VAL A 14 -31.00 -11.58 6.55
C VAL A 14 -31.62 -10.60 7.55
N GLY A 15 -31.17 -10.68 8.81
CA GLY A 15 -31.75 -9.97 9.94
C GLY A 15 -31.92 -8.47 9.68
N ARG A 16 -33.12 -7.96 9.95
CA ARG A 16 -33.56 -6.55 9.80
C ARG A 16 -32.83 -5.50 10.67
N ASN A 17 -31.64 -5.81 11.20
CA ASN A 17 -30.92 -4.93 12.14
C ASN A 17 -29.45 -4.74 11.72
N LEU A 18 -29.21 -4.44 10.44
CA LEU A 18 -27.91 -3.98 10.00
C LEU A 18 -27.70 -2.52 10.42
N ASN A 19 -26.52 -2.21 10.97
CA ASN A 19 -26.18 -0.85 11.37
C ASN A 19 -26.21 0.08 10.13
N ARG A 20 -27.13 1.05 10.09
CA ARG A 20 -27.30 1.99 8.96
C ARG A 20 -26.05 2.80 8.62
N PHE A 21 -25.08 2.85 9.53
CA PHE A 21 -23.82 3.56 9.35
C PHE A 21 -22.67 2.68 8.89
N SER A 22 -22.87 1.36 8.76
CA SER A 22 -21.86 0.45 8.24
C SER A 22 -21.53 0.77 6.77
N SER A 23 -20.29 0.50 6.37
CA SER A 23 -19.87 0.62 4.97
C SER A 23 -20.72 -0.24 4.04
N PHE A 24 -21.15 -1.42 4.51
CA PHE A 24 -22.03 -2.35 3.81
C PHE A 24 -23.40 -1.75 3.44
N VAL A 25 -24.01 -1.01 4.37
CA VAL A 25 -25.29 -0.32 4.11
C VAL A 25 -25.05 0.92 3.24
N ARG A 26 -24.00 1.70 3.52
CA ARG A 26 -23.67 2.91 2.74
C ARG A 26 -23.30 2.62 1.29
N SER A 27 -22.72 1.46 0.99
CA SER A 27 -22.43 1.03 -0.37
C SER A 27 -23.64 0.47 -1.12
N GLY A 28 -24.77 0.27 -0.43
CA GLY A 28 -25.99 -0.32 -0.97
C GLY A 28 -25.91 -1.84 -1.17
N VAL A 29 -24.87 -2.52 -0.69
CA VAL A 29 -24.72 -3.98 -0.87
C VAL A 29 -25.86 -4.75 -0.19
N GLU A 30 -26.44 -4.18 0.87
CA GLU A 30 -27.70 -4.69 1.45
C GLU A 30 -28.83 -4.79 0.41
N ALA A 31 -29.00 -3.77 -0.44
CA ALA A 31 -30.02 -3.79 -1.50
C ALA A 31 -29.78 -4.92 -2.51
N PHE A 32 -28.51 -5.27 -2.79
CA PHE A 32 -28.19 -6.42 -3.64
C PHE A 32 -28.65 -7.72 -2.97
N VAL A 33 -28.32 -7.90 -1.68
CA VAL A 33 -28.72 -9.10 -0.91
C VAL A 33 -30.24 -9.22 -0.80
N LEU A 34 -30.95 -8.10 -0.72
CA LEU A 34 -32.42 -8.05 -0.67
C LEU A 34 -33.07 -8.23 -2.06
N GLY A 35 -32.30 -8.21 -3.15
CA GLY A 35 -32.81 -8.32 -4.52
C GLY A 35 -33.39 -7.03 -5.09
N ASP A 36 -33.10 -5.90 -4.46
CA ASP A 36 -33.63 -4.57 -4.81
C ASP A 36 -32.74 -3.79 -5.80
N VAL A 37 -31.66 -4.40 -6.29
CA VAL A 37 -30.78 -3.79 -7.30
C VAL A 37 -31.32 -4.12 -8.71
N PRO A 38 -31.74 -3.12 -9.50
CA PRO A 38 -32.24 -3.36 -10.85
C PRO A 38 -31.18 -4.02 -11.74
N MET A 39 -31.57 -5.04 -12.48
CA MET A 39 -30.67 -5.69 -13.44
C MET A 39 -30.36 -4.72 -14.59
N MET A 40 -29.08 -4.42 -14.80
CA MET A 40 -28.65 -3.57 -15.91
C MET A 40 -28.50 -4.36 -17.20
N ALA A 41 -28.80 -3.75 -18.34
CA ALA A 41 -28.90 -4.43 -19.64
C ALA A 41 -27.56 -4.96 -20.19
N LYS A 42 -26.40 -4.56 -19.64
CA LYS A 42 -25.09 -5.08 -20.07
C LYS A 42 -24.04 -4.99 -18.95
N ILE A 43 -23.65 -6.14 -18.42
CA ILE A 43 -22.50 -6.27 -17.51
C ILE A 43 -21.27 -6.54 -18.38
N ALA A 44 -20.37 -5.56 -18.47
CA ALA A 44 -19.19 -5.63 -19.34
C ALA A 44 -17.99 -6.35 -18.69
N GLU A 45 -17.95 -6.37 -17.36
CA GLU A 45 -16.87 -6.95 -16.56
C GLU A 45 -17.41 -8.12 -15.73
N SER A 46 -16.61 -9.17 -15.58
CA SER A 46 -16.99 -10.32 -14.75
C SER A 46 -15.79 -10.81 -13.96
N TYR A 47 -15.98 -11.07 -12.68
CA TYR A 47 -14.97 -11.62 -11.78
C TYR A 47 -15.47 -12.93 -11.19
N THR A 48 -14.65 -13.97 -11.21
CA THR A 48 -15.07 -15.30 -10.78
C THR A 48 -14.48 -15.64 -9.41
N ILE A 49 -15.33 -16.17 -8.53
CA ILE A 49 -14.94 -16.86 -7.32
C ILE A 49 -15.08 -18.36 -7.62
N GLU A 50 -14.07 -19.14 -7.27
CA GLU A 50 -14.03 -20.58 -7.45
C GLU A 50 -13.69 -21.28 -6.13
N MET A 51 -13.98 -22.58 -6.04
CA MET A 51 -13.60 -23.39 -4.88
C MET A 51 -12.19 -23.93 -5.04
N GLY A 52 -11.28 -23.50 -4.17
CA GLY A 52 -9.93 -24.01 -4.04
C GLY A 52 -9.79 -25.01 -2.89
N THR A 53 -8.56 -25.49 -2.67
CA THR A 53 -8.24 -26.45 -1.59
C THR A 53 -8.45 -25.88 -0.18
N LEU A 54 -8.46 -24.55 -0.04
CA LEU A 54 -8.67 -23.84 1.22
C LEU A 54 -10.05 -23.16 1.30
N GLY A 55 -10.96 -23.48 0.38
CA GLY A 55 -12.28 -22.87 0.28
C GLY A 55 -12.41 -21.84 -0.85
N PRO A 56 -13.40 -20.92 -0.78
CA PRO A 56 -13.65 -19.94 -1.84
C PRO A 56 -12.46 -19.00 -2.05
N GLN A 57 -12.06 -18.81 -3.30
CA GLN A 57 -10.95 -17.94 -3.70
C GLN A 57 -11.27 -17.19 -5.00
N TRP A 58 -10.61 -16.06 -5.23
CA TRP A 58 -10.66 -15.39 -6.53
C TRP A 58 -9.98 -16.26 -7.58
N LYS A 59 -10.62 -16.41 -8.74
CA LYS A 59 -9.96 -16.97 -9.92
C LYS A 59 -8.82 -16.04 -10.36
N ASP A 60 -7.67 -16.62 -10.66
CA ASP A 60 -6.50 -15.86 -11.10
C ASP A 60 -6.78 -15.00 -12.33
N SER A 61 -6.05 -13.88 -12.44
CA SER A 61 -6.14 -13.01 -13.61
C SER A 61 -5.70 -13.79 -14.86
N PRO A 62 -6.47 -13.73 -15.97
CA PRO A 62 -6.11 -14.43 -17.21
C PRO A 62 -4.87 -13.83 -17.87
N GLN A 63 -4.50 -12.60 -17.53
CA GLN A 63 -3.34 -11.88 -18.07
C GLN A 63 -2.55 -11.26 -16.90
N PRO A 64 -1.78 -12.07 -16.15
CA PRO A 64 -0.97 -11.55 -15.06
C PRO A 64 0.16 -10.68 -15.60
N PHE A 65 0.46 -9.59 -14.89
CA PHE A 65 1.57 -8.70 -15.21
C PHE A 65 2.13 -8.08 -13.93
N THR A 66 3.30 -7.46 -14.04
CA THR A 66 3.89 -6.64 -12.98
C THR A 66 4.06 -5.21 -13.47
N CYS A 67 4.31 -4.27 -12.57
CA CYS A 67 4.55 -2.89 -12.95
C CYS A 67 5.65 -2.27 -12.11
N SER A 68 6.71 -1.79 -12.77
CA SER A 68 7.80 -1.10 -12.09
C SER A 68 7.44 0.37 -11.86
N ILE A 69 7.89 0.90 -10.71
CA ILE A 69 7.91 2.32 -10.41
C ILE A 69 9.36 2.73 -10.25
N GLU A 70 9.85 3.51 -11.21
CA GLU A 70 11.24 3.97 -11.26
C GLU A 70 11.41 5.36 -10.63
N ASP A 71 12.62 5.91 -10.75
CA ASP A 71 13.04 7.10 -10.04
C ASP A 71 12.16 8.33 -10.34
N PRO A 72 11.89 9.13 -9.29
CA PRO A 72 11.05 10.30 -9.39
C PRO A 72 11.72 11.39 -10.22
N ILE A 73 11.00 11.92 -11.20
CA ILE A 73 11.43 13.06 -12.02
C ILE A 73 10.70 14.31 -11.56
N LYS A 74 11.45 15.39 -11.37
CA LYS A 74 10.90 16.73 -11.11
C LYS A 74 10.42 17.34 -12.43
N GLN A 75 9.11 17.54 -12.55
CA GLN A 75 8.47 18.14 -13.73
C GLN A 75 7.86 19.49 -13.40
N THR A 76 7.77 20.36 -14.41
CA THR A 76 7.12 21.68 -14.31
C THR A 76 5.91 21.79 -15.25
N LYS A 77 4.92 22.57 -14.83
CA LYS A 77 3.75 22.97 -15.63
C LYS A 77 3.64 24.49 -15.64
N PHE A 78 2.90 25.01 -16.61
CA PHE A 78 2.65 26.45 -16.79
C PHE A 78 3.96 27.25 -16.90
N LYS A 79 4.86 26.84 -17.81
CA LYS A 79 6.15 27.51 -18.05
C LYS A 79 6.98 27.72 -16.77
N GLY A 80 7.05 26.69 -15.91
CA GLY A 80 7.89 26.72 -14.71
C GLY A 80 7.17 27.14 -13.41
N ILE A 81 5.95 27.69 -13.48
CA ILE A 81 5.22 28.20 -12.31
C ILE A 81 4.88 27.09 -11.31
N LYS A 82 4.61 25.86 -11.79
CA LYS A 82 4.16 24.76 -10.93
C LYS A 82 5.04 23.53 -11.07
N THR A 83 5.73 23.18 -9.99
CA THR A 83 6.58 21.98 -9.93
C THR A 83 5.92 20.84 -9.16
N TYR A 84 6.11 19.62 -9.65
CA TYR A 84 5.68 18.38 -9.01
C TYR A 84 6.64 17.23 -9.29
N ILE A 85 6.58 16.20 -8.44
CA ILE A 85 7.27 14.94 -8.65
C ILE A 85 6.35 13.99 -9.42
N SER A 86 6.89 13.39 -10.48
CA SER A 86 6.25 12.32 -11.24
C SER A 86 7.09 11.05 -11.18
N TYR A 87 6.43 9.91 -11.07
CA TYR A 87 7.04 8.60 -11.11
C TYR A 87 6.86 8.02 -12.51
N ARG A 88 7.91 7.38 -13.03
CA ARG A 88 7.83 6.58 -14.26
C ARG A 88 7.26 5.21 -13.91
N VAL A 89 6.15 4.87 -14.54
CA VAL A 89 5.37 3.65 -14.30
C VAL A 89 5.43 2.81 -15.57
N THR A 90 5.98 1.60 -15.49
CA THR A 90 6.20 0.75 -16.68
C THR A 90 5.55 -0.63 -16.45
N PRO A 91 4.42 -0.93 -17.10
CA PRO A 91 3.80 -2.25 -17.05
C PRO A 91 4.62 -3.28 -17.84
N SER A 92 4.79 -4.49 -17.32
CA SER A 92 5.61 -5.54 -17.94
C SER A 92 5.03 -6.06 -19.26
N HIS A 93 3.70 -6.04 -19.41
CA HIS A 93 3.01 -6.58 -20.58
C HIS A 93 3.06 -5.65 -21.81
N THR A 94 3.23 -4.34 -21.62
CA THR A 94 3.39 -3.38 -22.73
C THR A 94 4.82 -2.86 -22.87
N GLY A 95 5.59 -2.80 -21.79
CA GLY A 95 6.92 -2.16 -21.76
C GLY A 95 6.90 -0.64 -22.00
N HIS A 96 5.73 -0.03 -22.16
CA HIS A 96 5.58 1.38 -22.47
C HIS A 96 5.45 2.22 -21.20
N PRO A 97 6.39 3.13 -20.89
CA PRO A 97 6.36 3.90 -19.67
C PRO A 97 5.35 5.04 -19.74
N VAL A 98 4.63 5.28 -18.64
CA VAL A 98 3.81 6.48 -18.43
C VAL A 98 4.27 7.24 -17.19
N TYR A 99 4.05 8.55 -17.18
CA TYR A 99 4.43 9.40 -16.04
C TYR A 99 3.20 9.72 -15.18
N ARG A 100 3.29 9.39 -13.89
CA ARG A 100 2.20 9.58 -12.92
C ARG A 100 2.72 10.30 -11.69
N ARG A 101 2.09 11.43 -11.36
CA ARG A 101 2.34 12.12 -10.08
C ARG A 101 1.45 11.54 -8.99
N TYR A 102 1.81 11.76 -7.73
CA TYR A 102 1.03 11.29 -6.57
C TYR A 102 -0.48 11.60 -6.66
N LYS A 103 -0.87 12.79 -7.17
CA LYS A 103 -2.30 13.14 -7.35
C LYS A 103 -3.05 12.20 -8.31
N HIS A 104 -2.37 11.58 -9.27
CA HIS A 104 -3.00 10.60 -10.17
C HIS A 104 -3.21 9.27 -9.45
N PHE A 105 -2.27 8.84 -8.61
CA PHE A 105 -2.45 7.68 -7.72
C PHE A 105 -3.62 7.93 -6.76
N ASP A 106 -3.66 9.09 -6.12
CA ASP A 106 -4.75 9.48 -5.22
C ASP A 106 -6.12 9.45 -5.91
N TRP A 107 -6.20 9.93 -7.15
CA TRP A 107 -7.41 9.81 -7.95
C TRP A 107 -7.82 8.34 -8.15
N LEU A 108 -6.89 7.48 -8.57
CA LEU A 108 -7.16 6.07 -8.81
C LEU A 108 -7.60 5.36 -7.52
N TYR A 109 -6.90 5.60 -6.40
CA TYR A 109 -7.25 5.05 -5.09
C TYR A 109 -8.70 5.40 -4.70
N ASN A 110 -9.12 6.65 -4.89
CA ASN A 110 -10.52 7.05 -4.64
C ASN A 110 -11.53 6.43 -5.61
N ARG A 111 -11.12 6.00 -6.81
CA ARG A 111 -11.97 5.22 -7.71
C ARG A 111 -12.08 3.77 -7.26
N LEU A 112 -10.97 3.16 -6.85
CA LEU A 112 -10.93 1.81 -6.31
C LEU A 112 -11.82 1.67 -5.07
N LEU A 113 -11.70 2.59 -4.10
CA LEU A 113 -12.54 2.59 -2.90
C LEU A 113 -14.03 2.75 -3.20
N HIS A 114 -14.37 3.51 -4.23
CA HIS A 114 -15.77 3.72 -4.63
C HIS A 114 -16.34 2.50 -5.35
N LYS A 115 -15.53 1.83 -6.17
CA LYS A 115 -15.95 0.66 -6.95
C LYS A 115 -16.00 -0.61 -6.12
N PHE A 116 -14.92 -0.92 -5.40
CA PHE A 116 -14.72 -2.21 -4.74
C PHE A 116 -14.99 -2.11 -3.24
N THR A 117 -16.19 -2.52 -2.81
CA THR A 117 -16.61 -2.34 -1.41
C THR A 117 -16.35 -3.54 -0.51
N VAL A 118 -16.06 -4.69 -1.10
CA VAL A 118 -15.75 -5.96 -0.39
C VAL A 118 -14.29 -6.38 -0.56
N ILE A 119 -13.48 -5.56 -1.24
CA ILE A 119 -12.06 -5.82 -1.47
C ILE A 119 -11.25 -4.84 -0.62
N SER A 120 -10.25 -5.35 0.08
CA SER A 120 -9.28 -4.51 0.79
C SER A 120 -8.35 -3.83 -0.23
N VAL A 121 -8.58 -2.55 -0.50
CA VAL A 121 -7.74 -1.76 -1.41
C VAL A 121 -6.50 -1.28 -0.63
N PRO A 122 -5.26 -1.53 -1.12
CA PRO A 122 -4.05 -1.10 -0.43
C PRO A 122 -4.02 0.43 -0.30
N HIS A 123 -3.65 0.93 0.87
CA HIS A 123 -3.61 2.37 1.16
C HIS A 123 -2.42 3.04 0.49
N LEU A 124 -2.60 4.30 0.07
CA LEU A 124 -1.50 5.12 -0.43
C LEU A 124 -0.65 5.71 0.71
N PRO A 125 0.65 5.97 0.50
CA PRO A 125 1.48 6.69 1.46
C PRO A 125 0.98 8.12 1.66
N GLU A 126 1.23 8.71 2.83
CA GLU A 126 0.62 9.98 3.22
C GLU A 126 0.82 11.17 2.27
N LYS A 127 -0.17 12.06 2.27
CA LYS A 127 -0.11 13.38 1.64
C LYS A 127 0.67 14.33 2.53
N GLN A 128 1.84 14.78 2.06
CA GLN A 128 2.62 15.84 2.72
C GLN A 128 2.67 17.09 1.84
N ALA A 129 2.39 18.25 2.44
CA ALA A 129 2.42 19.55 1.76
C ALA A 129 3.79 20.23 1.91
N THR A 130 4.30 20.31 3.14
CA THR A 130 5.64 20.78 3.49
C THR A 130 6.67 19.68 3.26
N GLY A 131 7.93 20.01 2.96
CA GLY A 131 8.98 19.00 2.75
C GLY A 131 8.76 18.05 1.56
N ARG A 132 7.78 18.30 0.68
CA ARG A 132 7.42 17.39 -0.43
C ARG A 132 8.51 17.18 -1.49
N PHE A 133 9.61 17.92 -1.38
CA PHE A 133 10.78 17.84 -2.26
C PHE A 133 12.03 17.33 -1.53
N GLU A 134 11.92 16.98 -0.24
CA GLU A 134 12.99 16.34 0.52
C GLU A 134 13.22 14.93 0.00
N GLU A 135 14.49 14.55 -0.12
CA GLU A 135 14.92 13.29 -0.72
C GLU A 135 14.38 12.08 0.07
N ASP A 136 14.54 12.08 1.39
CA ASP A 136 14.02 11.04 2.28
C ASP A 136 12.52 10.83 2.13
N PHE A 137 11.77 11.92 1.99
CA PHE A 137 10.32 11.86 1.80
C PHE A 137 9.95 11.26 0.44
N ILE A 138 10.64 11.71 -0.62
CA ILE A 138 10.42 11.22 -1.98
C ILE A 138 10.73 9.73 -2.06
N GLU A 139 11.84 9.29 -1.47
CA GLU A 139 12.31 7.91 -1.49
C GLU A 139 11.39 7.00 -0.65
N LYS A 140 11.01 7.43 0.57
CA LYS A 140 10.02 6.71 1.39
C LYS A 140 8.69 6.55 0.65
N ARG A 141 8.21 7.61 -0.01
CA ARG A 141 6.98 7.56 -0.80
C ARG A 141 7.13 6.60 -1.99
N LYS A 142 8.25 6.63 -2.71
CA LYS A 142 8.53 5.72 -3.82
C LYS A 142 8.47 4.26 -3.34
N ARG A 143 9.19 3.91 -2.27
CA ARG A 143 9.17 2.54 -1.69
C ARG A 143 7.74 2.06 -1.40
N ARG A 144 6.92 2.90 -0.77
CA ARG A 144 5.52 2.57 -0.47
C ARG A 144 4.62 2.52 -1.70
N LEU A 145 4.87 3.34 -2.72
CA LEU A 145 4.16 3.25 -4.00
C LEU A 145 4.52 1.96 -4.75
N VAL A 146 5.76 1.47 -4.66
CA VAL A 146 6.18 0.17 -5.20
C VAL A 146 5.40 -0.96 -4.53
N LEU A 147 5.33 -0.97 -3.19
CA LEU A 147 4.53 -1.97 -2.45
C LEU A 147 3.04 -1.91 -2.85
N TRP A 148 2.49 -0.70 -2.94
CA TRP A 148 1.12 -0.48 -3.39
C TRP A 148 0.89 -1.03 -4.81
N MET A 149 1.78 -0.74 -5.75
CA MET A 149 1.69 -1.19 -7.14
C MET A 149 1.80 -2.72 -7.24
N ASN A 150 2.74 -3.32 -6.52
CA ASN A 150 2.91 -4.77 -6.49
C ASN A 150 1.63 -5.46 -6.00
N HIS A 151 1.03 -4.97 -4.91
CA HIS A 151 -0.24 -5.48 -4.40
C HIS A 151 -1.40 -5.29 -5.39
N MET A 152 -1.44 -4.16 -6.10
CA MET A 152 -2.45 -3.91 -7.14
C MET A 152 -2.32 -4.89 -8.31
N THR A 153 -1.10 -5.12 -8.80
CA THR A 153 -0.84 -6.01 -9.94
C THR A 153 -0.97 -7.49 -9.59
N SER A 154 -0.71 -7.88 -8.33
CA SER A 154 -0.85 -9.27 -7.89
C SER A 154 -2.29 -9.66 -7.53
N HIS A 155 -3.18 -8.69 -7.30
CA HIS A 155 -4.56 -8.98 -6.92
C HIS A 155 -5.39 -9.37 -8.16
N PRO A 156 -6.08 -10.53 -8.18
CA PRO A 156 -6.80 -11.01 -9.37
C PRO A 156 -7.87 -10.03 -9.87
N VAL A 157 -8.65 -9.41 -8.99
CA VAL A 157 -9.66 -8.41 -9.36
C VAL A 157 -9.07 -7.03 -9.68
N LEU A 158 -8.28 -6.44 -8.79
CA LEU A 158 -7.81 -5.05 -8.93
C LEU A 158 -6.92 -4.85 -10.16
N SER A 159 -6.11 -5.85 -10.53
CA SER A 159 -5.24 -5.81 -11.72
C SER A 159 -6.01 -5.71 -13.03
N GLN A 160 -7.27 -6.16 -13.06
CA GLN A 160 -8.15 -6.20 -14.24
C GLN A 160 -9.07 -4.97 -14.33
N TYR A 161 -8.98 -4.00 -13.42
CA TYR A 161 -9.86 -2.83 -13.43
C TYR A 161 -9.55 -1.88 -14.61
N GLU A 162 -10.54 -1.56 -15.45
CA GLU A 162 -10.37 -0.65 -16.60
C GLU A 162 -9.74 0.70 -16.20
N GLY A 163 -10.12 1.25 -15.04
CA GLY A 163 -9.55 2.51 -14.55
C GLY A 163 -8.08 2.39 -14.15
N PHE A 164 -7.63 1.22 -13.70
CA PHE A 164 -6.22 0.93 -13.44
C PHE A 164 -5.46 0.70 -14.76
N GLU A 165 -6.07 -0.01 -15.70
CA GLU A 165 -5.54 -0.23 -17.04
C GLU A 165 -5.26 1.11 -17.76
N HIS A 166 -6.26 2.02 -17.76
CA HIS A 166 -6.12 3.39 -18.27
C HIS A 166 -5.04 4.18 -17.51
N PHE A 167 -4.95 3.99 -16.19
CA PHE A 167 -3.87 4.56 -15.38
C PHE A 167 -2.49 4.10 -15.85
N LEU A 168 -2.33 2.85 -16.26
CA LEU A 168 -1.05 2.28 -16.68
C LEU A 168 -0.67 2.58 -18.13
N MET A 169 -1.65 2.71 -19.03
CA MET A 169 -1.36 2.75 -20.48
C MET A 169 -1.50 4.14 -21.12
N CYS A 170 -2.28 5.06 -20.54
CA CYS A 170 -2.60 6.31 -21.21
C CYS A 170 -1.46 7.36 -21.12
N ALA A 171 -0.73 7.59 -22.22
CA ALA A 171 0.32 8.63 -22.27
C ALA A 171 -0.21 10.02 -22.70
N ASP A 172 -1.32 10.09 -23.44
CA ASP A 172 -1.85 11.35 -23.98
C ASP A 172 -2.71 12.13 -22.96
N ASP A 173 -2.43 13.43 -22.83
CA ASP A 173 -3.07 14.31 -21.84
C ASP A 173 -4.57 14.56 -22.12
N LYS A 174 -5.02 14.50 -23.39
CA LYS A 174 -6.44 14.66 -23.74
C LYS A 174 -7.20 13.36 -23.47
N GLN A 175 -6.67 12.23 -23.91
CA GLN A 175 -7.22 10.90 -23.65
C GLN A 175 -7.27 10.60 -22.15
N TRP A 176 -6.26 11.05 -21.39
CA TRP A 176 -6.23 10.93 -19.93
C TRP A 176 -7.50 11.52 -19.30
N LYS A 177 -7.89 12.73 -19.72
CA LYS A 177 -9.09 13.40 -19.19
C LYS A 177 -10.37 12.67 -19.58
N LEU A 178 -10.45 12.09 -20.77
CA LEU A 178 -11.61 11.34 -21.24
C LEU A 178 -11.77 10.03 -20.45
N GLY A 179 -10.72 9.21 -20.36
CA GLY A 179 -10.76 7.96 -19.60
C GLY A 179 -10.97 8.19 -18.10
N LYS A 180 -10.40 9.27 -17.54
CA LYS A 180 -10.69 9.71 -16.18
C LYS A 180 -12.18 9.96 -15.95
N ARG A 181 -12.84 10.69 -16.86
CA ARG A 181 -14.28 10.98 -16.78
C ARG A 181 -15.13 9.72 -16.97
N ARG A 182 -14.68 8.77 -17.82
CA ARG A 182 -15.35 7.47 -18.01
C ARG A 182 -15.35 6.68 -16.70
N ALA A 183 -14.19 6.49 -16.07
CA ALA A 183 -14.08 5.80 -14.78
C ALA A 183 -14.81 6.53 -13.63
N GLU A 184 -15.01 7.84 -13.74
CA GLU A 184 -15.82 8.61 -12.78
C GLU A 184 -17.32 8.44 -12.94
N LYS A 185 -17.78 7.99 -14.12
CA LYS A 185 -19.19 7.73 -14.46
C LYS A 185 -19.55 6.24 -14.43
N ASP A 186 -18.65 5.40 -13.95
CA ASP A 186 -18.90 3.97 -13.83
C ASP A 186 -20.12 3.73 -12.91
N GLU A 187 -21.12 3.03 -13.42
CA GLU A 187 -22.35 2.69 -12.72
C GLU A 187 -22.21 1.37 -11.93
N MET A 188 -21.24 0.52 -12.28
CA MET A 188 -20.98 -0.78 -11.65
C MET A 188 -20.15 -0.64 -10.37
N VAL A 189 -20.64 0.20 -9.46
CA VAL A 189 -20.00 0.57 -8.20
C VAL A 189 -20.89 0.22 -7.02
N GLY A 190 -20.29 0.02 -5.84
CA GLY A 190 -21.05 -0.33 -4.63
C GLY A 190 -21.81 -1.64 -4.78
N ALA A 191 -23.12 -1.62 -4.55
CA ALA A 191 -24.00 -2.79 -4.72
C ALA A 191 -23.94 -3.40 -6.12
N HIS A 192 -23.88 -2.55 -7.16
CA HIS A 192 -23.90 -3.01 -8.56
C HIS A 192 -22.63 -3.78 -8.92
N PHE A 193 -21.51 -3.53 -8.23
CA PHE A 193 -20.31 -4.34 -8.38
C PHE A 193 -20.58 -5.82 -8.06
N MET A 194 -21.49 -6.14 -7.12
CA MET A 194 -21.81 -7.54 -6.79
C MET A 194 -22.43 -8.30 -7.96
N LEU A 195 -23.11 -7.61 -8.89
CA LEU A 195 -23.65 -8.22 -10.10
C LEU A 195 -22.56 -8.70 -11.07
N THR A 196 -21.33 -8.18 -10.94
CA THR A 196 -20.17 -8.62 -11.75
C THR A 196 -19.56 -9.92 -11.23
N LEU A 197 -19.96 -10.40 -10.05
CA LEU A 197 -19.39 -11.58 -9.44
C LEU A 197 -20.09 -12.85 -9.93
N GLN A 198 -19.29 -13.78 -10.45
CA GLN A 198 -19.70 -15.16 -10.67
C GLN A 198 -19.29 -15.98 -9.45
N VAL A 199 -20.27 -16.49 -8.72
CA VAL A 199 -20.06 -17.30 -7.51
C VAL A 199 -20.18 -18.80 -7.83
N PRO A 200 -19.51 -19.68 -7.07
CA PRO A 200 -19.67 -21.12 -7.23
C PRO A 200 -21.11 -21.56 -6.94
N THR A 201 -21.51 -22.69 -7.51
CA THR A 201 -22.84 -23.27 -7.27
C THR A 201 -22.87 -24.16 -6.02
N GLU A 202 -21.71 -24.48 -5.41
CA GLU A 202 -21.69 -25.22 -4.16
C GLU A 202 -22.33 -24.41 -3.04
N HIS A 203 -23.29 -25.02 -2.34
CA HIS A 203 -23.90 -24.42 -1.17
C HIS A 203 -22.96 -24.53 0.03
N GLN A 204 -22.75 -23.41 0.71
CA GLN A 204 -22.06 -23.34 2.00
C GLN A 204 -23.10 -23.14 3.10
N ASP A 205 -22.87 -23.74 4.27
CA ASP A 205 -23.70 -23.47 5.43
C ASP A 205 -23.46 -22.02 5.93
N LEU A 206 -24.54 -21.28 6.16
CA LEU A 206 -24.44 -19.87 6.53
C LEU A 206 -23.85 -19.69 7.95
N GLN A 207 -24.05 -20.65 8.84
CA GLN A 207 -23.48 -20.64 10.18
C GLN A 207 -21.95 -20.83 10.11
N ASP A 208 -21.47 -21.75 9.27
CA ASP A 208 -20.04 -21.95 9.04
C ASP A 208 -19.38 -20.69 8.45
N VAL A 209 -20.08 -20.00 7.54
CA VAL A 209 -19.61 -18.72 6.96
C VAL A 209 -19.54 -17.62 8.03
N GLU A 210 -20.54 -17.52 8.91
CA GLU A 210 -20.56 -16.56 10.01
C GLU A 210 -19.41 -16.82 10.99
N GLU A 211 -19.20 -18.08 11.40
CA GLU A 211 -18.09 -18.48 12.26
C GLU A 211 -16.74 -18.15 11.61
N ARG A 212 -16.58 -18.41 10.30
CA ARG A 212 -15.37 -18.07 9.56
C ARG A 212 -15.10 -16.56 9.53
N VAL A 213 -16.14 -15.73 9.44
CA VAL A 213 -16.05 -14.26 9.49
C VAL A 213 -15.65 -13.79 10.88
N ASP A 214 -16.22 -14.34 11.94
CA ASP A 214 -15.87 -13.98 13.32
C ASP A 214 -14.45 -14.40 13.71
N ASN A 215 -14.02 -15.58 13.25
CA ASN A 215 -12.63 -16.02 13.36
C ASN A 215 -11.67 -15.06 12.65
N PHE A 216 -12.01 -14.64 11.41
CA PHE A 216 -11.20 -13.67 10.68
C PHE A 216 -11.12 -12.31 11.38
N LYS A 217 -12.25 -11.82 11.89
CA LYS A 217 -12.34 -10.54 12.60
C LYS A 217 -11.45 -10.53 13.85
N SER A 218 -11.44 -11.64 14.59
CA SER A 218 -10.57 -11.81 15.76
C SER A 218 -9.10 -11.86 15.36
N PHE A 219 -8.76 -12.63 14.32
CA PHE A 219 -7.42 -12.68 13.74
C PHE A 219 -6.94 -11.29 13.29
N ALA A 220 -7.74 -10.58 12.49
CA ALA A 220 -7.37 -9.30 11.90
C ALA A 220 -7.12 -8.24 12.97
N ARG A 221 -7.94 -8.19 14.03
CA ARG A 221 -7.71 -7.30 15.19
C ARG A 221 -6.38 -7.60 15.88
N LYS A 222 -6.12 -8.87 16.17
CA LYS A 222 -4.89 -9.25 16.87
C LYS A 222 -3.64 -9.01 16.00
N MET A 223 -3.76 -9.23 14.71
CA MET A 223 -2.72 -8.92 13.73
C MET A 223 -2.45 -7.41 13.67
N ASP A 224 -3.49 -6.58 13.60
CA ASP A 224 -3.38 -5.11 13.59
C ASP A 224 -2.62 -4.60 14.82
N ASP A 225 -3.04 -5.01 16.03
CA ASP A 225 -2.35 -4.65 17.28
C ASP A 225 -0.86 -5.04 17.25
N SER A 226 -0.56 -6.26 16.77
CA SER A 226 0.80 -6.80 16.74
C SER A 226 1.68 -6.09 15.71
N VAL A 227 1.12 -5.77 14.53
CA VAL A 227 1.81 -5.02 13.47
C VAL A 227 2.05 -3.58 13.92
N MET A 228 1.09 -2.95 14.60
CA MET A 228 1.27 -1.61 15.19
C MET A 228 2.37 -1.62 16.24
N GLN A 229 2.42 -2.62 17.11
CA GLN A 229 3.49 -2.78 18.10
C GLN A 229 4.86 -2.92 17.43
N LEU A 230 4.99 -3.79 16.43
CA LEU A 230 6.23 -3.96 15.69
C LEU A 230 6.67 -2.64 15.01
N THR A 231 5.73 -1.95 14.36
CA THR A 231 5.96 -0.66 13.70
C THR A 231 6.47 0.40 14.68
N ASN A 232 5.91 0.45 15.89
CA ASN A 232 6.35 1.36 16.95
C ASN A 232 7.78 1.05 17.42
N VAL A 233 8.08 -0.23 17.67
CA VAL A 233 9.42 -0.67 18.08
C VAL A 233 10.45 -0.35 17.00
N ALA A 234 10.15 -0.66 15.74
CA ALA A 234 11.02 -0.39 14.60
C ALA A 234 11.28 1.12 14.43
N SER A 235 10.24 1.95 14.55
CA SER A 235 10.36 3.40 14.49
C SER A 235 11.17 3.98 15.64
N GLU A 236 11.07 3.40 16.84
CA GLU A 236 11.95 3.74 17.96
C GLU A 236 13.41 3.35 17.71
N LEU A 237 13.65 2.16 17.15
CA LEU A 237 14.99 1.71 16.79
C LEU A 237 15.63 2.63 15.76
N VAL A 238 14.90 3.08 14.73
CA VAL A 238 15.38 4.08 13.77
C VAL A 238 15.88 5.35 14.50
N ARG A 239 15.08 5.89 15.44
CA ARG A 239 15.47 7.09 16.20
C ARG A 239 16.69 6.83 17.08
N LYS A 240 16.81 5.64 17.68
CA LYS A 240 17.99 5.25 18.47
C LYS A 240 19.24 5.13 17.61
N HIS A 241 19.14 4.60 16.39
CA HIS A 241 20.25 4.51 15.43
C HIS A 241 20.76 5.89 15.02
N LEU A 242 19.86 6.76 14.57
CA LEU A 242 20.19 8.12 14.13
C LEU A 242 20.71 9.02 15.27
N GLY A 243 20.27 8.78 16.50
CA GLY A 243 20.59 9.58 17.66
C GLY A 243 21.48 8.85 18.68
N GLY A 244 20.85 8.07 19.56
CA GLY A 244 21.48 7.49 20.75
C GLY A 244 22.73 6.65 20.44
N PHE A 245 22.63 5.68 19.53
CA PHE A 245 23.75 4.82 19.16
C PHE A 245 24.88 5.65 18.54
N ARG A 246 24.61 6.45 17.50
CA ARG A 246 25.60 7.36 16.90
C ARG A 246 26.35 8.18 17.96
N LYS A 247 25.62 8.82 18.87
CA LYS A 247 26.17 9.71 19.90
C LYS A 247 27.10 8.99 20.87
N GLU A 248 26.75 7.77 21.29
CA GLU A 248 27.58 7.00 22.23
C GLU A 248 28.92 6.60 21.60
N PHE A 249 28.90 6.12 20.35
CA PHE A 249 30.11 5.78 19.61
C PHE A 249 30.98 7.01 19.32
N GLN A 250 30.37 8.14 18.95
CA GLN A 250 31.10 9.41 18.79
C GLN A 250 31.71 9.90 20.12
N ARG A 251 31.01 9.80 21.25
CA ARG A 251 31.54 10.19 22.56
C ARG A 251 32.76 9.36 22.96
N LEU A 252 32.71 8.06 22.69
CA LEU A 252 33.84 7.16 22.90
C LEU A 252 35.02 7.53 21.99
N GLY A 253 34.77 7.79 20.71
CA GLY A 253 35.78 8.26 19.76
C GLY A 253 36.47 9.56 20.18
N ASN A 254 35.69 10.55 20.60
CA ASN A 254 36.19 11.83 21.13
C ASN A 254 37.05 11.66 22.38
N SER A 255 36.71 10.70 23.25
CA SER A 255 37.50 10.39 24.45
C SER A 255 38.88 9.85 24.08
N PHE A 256 38.96 8.92 23.11
CA PHE A 256 40.25 8.45 22.59
C PHE A 256 41.08 9.57 21.96
N GLN A 257 40.45 10.45 21.17
CA GLN A 257 41.14 11.59 20.59
C GLN A 257 41.70 12.54 21.65
N SER A 258 40.94 12.79 22.72
CA SER A 258 41.37 13.61 23.86
C SER A 258 42.57 13.00 24.58
N ILE A 259 42.58 11.66 24.77
CA ILE A 259 43.73 10.94 25.35
C ILE A 259 44.96 11.06 24.45
N SER A 260 44.79 10.79 23.14
CA SER A 260 45.88 10.92 22.16
C SER A 260 46.46 12.34 22.17
N GLN A 261 45.61 13.36 22.19
CA GLN A 261 46.02 14.77 22.28
C GLN A 261 46.80 15.04 23.56
N ALA A 262 46.34 14.57 24.72
CA ALA A 262 47.05 14.74 25.99
C ALA A 262 48.46 14.12 25.93
N PHE A 263 48.63 12.96 25.29
CA PHE A 263 49.93 12.31 25.13
C PHE A 263 50.89 13.05 24.17
N THR A 264 50.40 14.02 23.40
CA THR A 264 51.29 14.85 22.55
C THR A 264 51.94 16.01 23.31
N LEU A 265 51.46 16.32 24.52
CA LEU A 265 51.84 17.52 25.28
C LEU A 265 53.20 17.42 25.97
N ASP A 266 53.82 16.24 26.03
CA ASP A 266 55.16 16.03 26.60
C ASP A 266 56.13 15.41 25.56
N PRO A 267 56.71 16.24 24.67
CA PRO A 267 57.47 15.78 23.51
C PRO A 267 58.66 14.85 23.75
N PRO A 268 59.52 15.03 24.78
CA PRO A 268 60.68 14.16 24.97
C PRO A 268 60.32 12.72 25.40
N TYR A 269 59.14 12.48 25.96
CA TYR A 269 58.70 11.18 26.48
C TYR A 269 57.51 10.56 25.74
N ARG A 270 57.06 11.17 24.64
CA ARG A 270 55.91 10.66 23.87
C ARG A 270 56.29 9.53 22.91
N SER A 271 55.31 8.68 22.59
CA SER A 271 55.39 7.70 21.51
C SER A 271 54.42 8.08 20.39
N ASP A 272 54.96 8.58 19.27
CA ASP A 272 54.13 8.98 18.12
C ASP A 272 53.35 7.80 17.54
N THR A 273 53.93 6.60 17.51
CA THR A 273 53.25 5.37 17.06
C THR A 273 52.03 5.06 17.91
N LEU A 274 52.16 5.09 19.24
CA LEU A 274 51.05 4.85 20.16
C LEU A 274 49.98 5.95 20.05
N ASN A 275 50.39 7.21 20.03
CA ASN A 275 49.48 8.35 19.94
C ASN A 275 48.66 8.29 18.66
N ASN A 276 49.30 7.97 17.53
CA ASN A 276 48.65 7.80 16.23
C ASN A 276 47.66 6.63 16.24
N ALA A 277 48.01 5.50 16.88
CA ALA A 277 47.12 4.36 17.02
C ALA A 277 45.86 4.72 17.86
N ILE A 278 46.02 5.40 19.00
CA ILE A 278 44.89 5.84 19.84
C ILE A 278 43.99 6.84 19.09
N SER A 279 44.59 7.82 18.40
CA SER A 279 43.84 8.77 17.55
C SER A 279 43.10 8.06 16.42
N HIS A 280 43.72 7.07 15.79
CA HIS A 280 43.09 6.26 14.77
C HIS A 280 41.89 5.48 15.33
N THR A 281 42.03 4.83 16.49
CA THR A 281 40.92 4.17 17.19
C THR A 281 39.78 5.16 17.45
N GLY A 282 40.09 6.38 17.90
CA GLY A 282 39.08 7.43 18.10
C GLY A 282 38.25 7.72 16.84
N ARG A 283 38.93 7.97 15.71
CA ARG A 283 38.29 8.17 14.40
C ARG A 283 37.49 6.95 13.94
N THR A 284 37.98 5.75 14.21
CA THR A 284 37.25 4.51 13.90
C THR A 284 35.93 4.42 14.65
N TYR A 285 35.89 4.76 15.95
CA TYR A 285 34.64 4.77 16.72
C TYR A 285 33.66 5.86 16.25
N GLU A 286 34.15 7.02 15.82
CA GLU A 286 33.29 8.04 15.19
C GLU A 286 32.66 7.53 13.89
N ASN A 287 33.45 6.87 13.03
CA ASN A 287 32.95 6.26 11.80
C ASN A 287 31.92 5.15 12.08
N ILE A 288 32.13 4.32 13.11
CA ILE A 288 31.13 3.33 13.54
C ILE A 288 29.82 4.05 13.94
N GLY A 289 29.91 5.18 14.63
CA GLY A 289 28.74 6.00 14.95
C GLY A 289 27.96 6.45 13.71
N GLU A 290 28.64 6.89 12.66
CA GLU A 290 28.01 7.22 11.37
C GLU A 290 27.41 5.99 10.69
N MET A 291 28.09 4.83 10.73
CA MET A 291 27.55 3.59 10.20
C MET A 291 26.23 3.19 10.89
N PHE A 292 26.12 3.37 12.21
CA PHE A 292 24.86 3.17 12.94
C PHE A 292 23.76 4.12 12.46
N ALA A 293 24.08 5.39 12.19
CA ALA A 293 23.11 6.35 11.71
C ALA A 293 22.61 6.01 10.29
N GLU A 294 23.48 5.49 9.44
CA GLU A 294 23.14 5.10 8.07
C GLU A 294 22.47 3.73 7.97
N GLN A 295 22.64 2.84 8.96
CA GLN A 295 22.14 1.46 8.93
C GLN A 295 20.63 1.32 8.63
N PRO A 296 19.71 2.11 9.23
CA PRO A 296 18.27 1.90 9.08
C PRO A 296 17.75 1.89 7.65
N LYS A 297 18.46 2.51 6.70
CA LYS A 297 18.07 2.55 5.29
C LYS A 297 18.22 1.21 4.57
N TYR A 298 18.98 0.28 5.14
CA TYR A 298 19.23 -1.03 4.55
C TYR A 298 18.29 -2.13 5.08
N ASP A 299 17.60 -1.90 6.19
CA ASP A 299 16.75 -2.90 6.85
C ASP A 299 15.42 -2.31 7.39
N LEU A 300 15.47 -1.47 8.43
CA LEU A 300 14.31 -0.98 9.17
C LEU A 300 13.35 -0.19 8.28
N PHE A 301 13.88 0.56 7.30
CA PHE A 301 13.06 1.31 6.34
C PHE A 301 12.33 0.44 5.32
N HIS A 302 12.74 -0.80 5.12
CA HIS A 302 12.04 -1.77 4.27
C HIS A 302 10.97 -2.53 5.06
N MET A 303 11.16 -2.67 6.37
CA MET A 303 10.18 -3.24 7.28
C MET A 303 9.01 -2.26 7.58
N LEU A 304 9.26 -0.93 7.49
CA LEU A 304 8.31 0.18 7.77
C LEU A 304 7.63 0.77 6.52
#